data_AF-A0A200J085-F1
#
_entry.id   AF-A0A200J085-F1
#
_cell.length_a   1.000
_cell.length_b   1.000
_cell.length_c   1.000
_cell.angle_alpha   90.00
_cell.angle_beta   90.00
_cell.angle_gamma   90.00
#
_symmetry.space_group_name_H-M   'P 1'
#
loop_
_entity.id
_entity.type
_entity.pdbx_description
1 polymer ?
#
loop_
_entity_poly.entity_id
_entity_poly.type
_entity_poly.pdbx_seq_one_letter_code
_entity_poly.pdbx_strand_id
1 'polypeptide(L)'
;MMKLLIFIQRILAALIDLIVVYIPVYFMVAVMVKGFFTPGILSAALFVIYNVLAIHSFQGQTIGKYFAKIEVKDVGRSIMDDSIREAVKILYFLPFVGFVTGLLSLGCYLISGRFLHDVIGKSEVVVHG
;
A
#
# COMPACT_ATOMS: atom_id res chain seq x y z
N MET A 1 21.88 -6.63 -7.74
CA MET A 1 21.83 -6.63 -6.26
C MET A 1 20.88 -5.57 -5.71
N MET A 2 21.07 -4.26 -6.01
CA MET A 2 20.28 -3.17 -5.40
C MET A 2 18.76 -3.23 -5.67
N LYS A 3 18.32 -3.56 -6.89
CA LYS A 3 16.88 -3.69 -7.22
C LYS A 3 16.15 -4.79 -6.45
N LEU A 4 16.85 -5.89 -6.14
CA LEU A 4 16.29 -7.01 -5.36
C LEU A 4 16.16 -6.63 -3.88
N LEU A 5 17.15 -5.92 -3.33
CA LEU A 5 17.09 -5.42 -1.95
C LEU A 5 15.93 -4.45 -1.76
N ILE A 6 15.75 -3.51 -2.70
CA ILE A 6 14.61 -2.56 -2.66
C ILE A 6 13.28 -3.32 -2.77
N PHE A 7 13.19 -4.33 -3.65
CA PHE A 7 11.99 -5.17 -3.74
C PHE A 7 11.65 -5.85 -2.41
N ILE A 8 12.63 -6.49 -1.78
CA ILE A 8 12.46 -7.18 -0.50
C ILE A 8 12.08 -6.18 0.58
N GLN A 9 12.75 -5.02 0.66
CA GLN A 9 12.41 -3.94 1.60
C GLN A 9 10.97 -3.45 1.44
N ARG A 10 10.48 -3.31 0.19
CA ARG A 10 9.10 -2.92 -0.08
C ARG A 10 8.08 -3.96 0.37
N ILE A 11 8.37 -5.25 0.16
CA ILE A 11 7.51 -6.33 0.64
C ILE A 11 7.50 -6.37 2.18
N LEU A 12 8.67 -6.26 2.81
CA LEU A 12 8.79 -6.26 4.26
C LEU A 12 8.09 -5.05 4.88
N ALA A 13 8.25 -3.86 4.30
CA ALA A 13 7.53 -2.66 4.73
C ALA A 13 6.01 -2.84 4.63
N ALA A 14 5.52 -3.38 3.51
CA ALA A 14 4.10 -3.67 3.34
C ALA A 14 3.59 -4.72 4.34
N LEU A 15 4.41 -5.72 4.68
CA LEU A 15 4.08 -6.72 5.69
C LEU A 15 4.00 -6.12 7.09
N ILE A 16 4.93 -5.20 7.43
CA ILE A 16 4.87 -4.46 8.70
C ILE A 16 3.59 -3.64 8.76
N ASP A 17 3.25 -2.89 7.72
CA ASP A 17 2.01 -2.10 7.68
C ASP A 17 0.77 -3.02 7.78
N LEU A 18 0.80 -4.20 7.17
CA LEU A 18 -0.27 -5.19 7.28
C LEU A 18 -0.45 -5.69 8.71
N ILE A 19 0.64 -6.04 9.39
CA ILE A 19 0.60 -6.61 10.74
C ILE A 19 0.29 -5.55 11.79
N VAL A 20 0.92 -4.38 11.69
CA VAL A 20 0.87 -3.32 12.72
C VAL A 20 -0.36 -2.43 12.56
N VAL A 21 -0.85 -2.25 11.33
CA VAL A 21 -1.97 -1.33 11.05
C VAL A 21 -3.20 -2.09 10.58
N TYR A 22 -3.12 -2.83 9.47
CA TYR A 22 -4.32 -3.44 8.87
C TYR A 22 -4.98 -4.49 9.77
N ILE A 23 -4.22 -5.45 10.32
CA ILE A 23 -4.79 -6.53 11.14
C ILE A 23 -5.50 -5.97 12.39
N PRO A 24 -4.89 -5.07 13.18
CA PRO A 24 -5.58 -4.43 14.31
C PRO A 24 -6.84 -3.68 13.89
N VAL A 25 -6.77 -2.90 12.80
CA VAL A 25 -7.94 -2.18 12.26
C VAL A 25 -9.04 -3.14 11.85
N TYR A 26 -8.70 -4.23 11.15
CA TYR A 26 -9.65 -5.26 10.76
C TYR A 26 -10.31 -5.91 11.99
N PHE A 27 -9.53 -6.26 13.02
CA PHE A 27 -10.07 -6.84 14.25
C PHE A 27 -11.03 -5.88 14.96
N MET A 28 -10.64 -4.60 15.09
CA MET A 28 -11.51 -3.57 15.66
C MET A 28 -12.82 -3.42 14.87
N VAL A 29 -12.74 -3.33 13.55
CA VAL A 29 -13.92 -3.24 12.68
C VAL A 29 -14.81 -4.48 12.81
N ALA A 30 -14.22 -5.68 12.82
CA ALA A 30 -14.97 -6.93 12.95
C ALA A 30 -15.72 -7.07 14.28
N VAL A 31 -15.16 -6.52 15.37
CA VAL A 31 -15.80 -6.53 16.69
C VAL A 31 -16.86 -5.44 16.82
N MET A 32 -16.58 -4.23 16.32
CA MET A 32 -17.41 -3.03 16.54
C MET A 32 -18.53 -2.86 15.52
N VAL A 33 -18.34 -3.31 14.28
CA VAL A 33 -19.29 -3.12 13.17
C VAL A 33 -20.01 -4.43 12.89
N LYS A 34 -21.28 -4.50 13.29
CA LYS A 34 -22.20 -5.59 12.94
C LYS A 34 -23.20 -5.09 11.91
N GLY A 35 -23.19 -5.62 10.69
CA GLY A 35 -24.10 -5.16 9.63
C GLY A 35 -23.67 -5.52 8.21
N PHE A 36 -24.24 -4.81 7.23
CA PHE A 36 -24.10 -5.08 5.79
C PHE A 36 -22.69 -4.81 5.23
N PHE A 37 -21.92 -3.91 5.86
CA PHE A 37 -20.53 -3.69 5.46
C PHE A 37 -19.68 -4.86 5.90
N THR A 38 -19.09 -5.56 4.93
CA THR A 38 -18.13 -6.60 5.22
C THR A 38 -16.92 -5.97 5.94
N PRO A 39 -16.49 -6.51 7.09
CA PRO A 39 -15.36 -5.96 7.85
C PRO A 39 -14.10 -5.73 7.01
N GLY A 40 -13.91 -6.55 5.96
CA GLY A 40 -12.79 -6.44 5.03
C GLY A 40 -12.80 -5.19 4.15
N ILE A 41 -13.96 -4.71 3.68
CA ILE A 41 -14.02 -3.52 2.82
C ILE A 41 -13.75 -2.27 3.66
N LEU A 42 -14.39 -2.16 4.83
CA LEU A 42 -14.21 -1.00 5.68
C LEU A 42 -12.79 -0.92 6.24
N SER A 43 -12.20 -2.04 6.66
CA SER A 43 -10.80 -2.06 7.10
C SER A 43 -9.84 -1.71 5.97
N ALA A 44 -10.08 -2.19 4.75
CA ALA A 44 -9.27 -1.84 3.59
C ALA A 44 -9.36 -0.35 3.25
N ALA A 45 -10.57 0.24 3.31
CA ALA A 45 -10.76 1.67 3.11
C ALA A 45 -10.01 2.49 4.16
N LEU A 46 -10.12 2.13 5.45
CA LEU A 46 -9.38 2.79 6.54
C LEU A 46 -7.87 2.66 6.37
N PHE A 47 -7.39 1.49 5.93
CA PHE A 47 -5.98 1.28 5.65
C PHE A 47 -5.47 2.13 4.48
N VAL A 48 -6.28 2.29 3.43
CA VAL A 48 -5.95 3.22 2.33
C VAL A 48 -5.89 4.66 2.81
N ILE A 49 -6.87 5.11 3.61
CA ILE A 49 -6.86 6.46 4.18
C ILE A 49 -5.58 6.68 5.01
N TYR A 50 -5.22 5.70 5.85
CA TYR A 50 -3.95 5.72 6.58
C TYR A 50 -2.73 5.88 5.65
N ASN A 51 -2.65 5.13 4.55
CA ASN A 51 -1.53 5.23 3.63
C ASN A 51 -1.47 6.60 2.93
N VAL A 52 -2.61 7.16 2.52
CA VAL A 52 -2.68 8.50 1.92
C VAL A 52 -2.23 9.57 2.91
N LEU A 53 -2.72 9.50 4.16
CA LEU A 53 -2.28 10.40 5.23
C LEU A 53 -0.79 10.24 5.53
N ALA A 54 -0.26 9.02 5.50
CA ALA A 54 1.15 8.73 5.69
C ALA A 54 2.01 9.43 4.62
N ILE A 55 1.57 9.39 3.36
CA ILE A 55 2.30 10.03 2.26
C ILE A 55 2.37 11.55 2.46
N HIS A 56 1.23 12.20 2.74
CA HIS A 56 1.19 13.66 2.84
C HIS A 56 1.69 14.23 4.18
N SER A 57 1.52 13.49 5.28
CA SER A 57 1.82 14.01 6.63
C SER A 57 3.17 13.55 7.16
N PHE A 58 3.74 12.47 6.61
CA PHE A 58 4.98 11.86 7.09
C PHE A 58 6.02 11.68 5.97
N GLN A 59 6.10 12.65 5.04
CA GLN A 59 7.10 12.68 3.97
C GLN A 59 7.15 11.39 3.12
N GLY A 60 6.00 10.79 2.78
CA GLY A 60 5.98 9.56 1.98
C GLY A 60 6.17 8.27 2.78
N GLN A 61 6.29 8.34 4.12
CA GLN A 61 6.69 7.21 4.97
C GLN A 61 5.51 6.68 5.81
N THR A 62 5.06 5.47 5.50
CA THR A 62 4.25 4.65 6.43
C THR A 62 5.15 4.05 7.51
N ILE A 63 4.58 3.43 8.55
CA ILE A 63 5.34 2.83 9.65
C ILE A 63 6.33 1.80 9.11
N GLY A 64 5.88 0.90 8.24
CA GLY A 64 6.72 -0.10 7.61
C GLY A 64 7.82 0.50 6.75
N LYS A 65 7.51 1.56 5.99
CA LYS A 65 8.48 2.27 5.13
C LYS A 65 9.53 3.02 5.95
N TYR A 66 9.14 3.61 7.07
CA TYR A 66 10.04 4.23 8.03
C TYR A 66 11.07 3.21 8.56
N PHE A 67 10.62 2.04 9.02
CA PHE A 67 11.53 0.97 9.46
C PHE A 67 12.42 0.43 8.33
N ALA A 68 11.92 0.41 7.10
CA ALA A 68 12.66 -0.03 5.94
C ALA A 68 13.59 1.05 5.34
N LYS A 69 13.58 2.29 5.88
CA LYS A 69 14.33 3.45 5.35
C LYS A 69 14.06 3.70 3.86
N ILE A 70 12.81 3.52 3.45
CA ILE A 70 12.36 3.83 2.09
C ILE A 70 11.26 4.88 2.15
N GLU A 71 11.16 5.69 1.13
CA GLU A 71 10.12 6.71 1.02
C GLU A 71 9.48 6.70 -0.36
N VAL A 72 8.24 7.15 -0.39
CA VAL A 72 7.57 7.46 -1.65
C VAL A 72 7.97 8.88 -2.04
N LYS A 73 8.51 9.04 -3.25
CA LYS A 73 8.64 10.34 -3.88
C LYS A 73 7.64 10.48 -5.01
N ASP A 74 6.94 11.60 -4.99
CA ASP A 74 5.98 11.95 -6.03
C ASP A 74 6.70 12.32 -7.31
N VAL A 75 6.29 11.69 -8.41
CA VAL A 75 6.64 12.12 -9.76
C VAL A 75 5.49 12.95 -10.36
N GLY A 76 4.30 12.96 -9.74
CA GLY A 76 3.12 13.76 -10.11
C GLY A 76 2.55 14.53 -8.92
N ARG A 77 2.49 15.86 -9.01
CA ARG A 77 2.19 16.81 -7.91
C ARG A 77 0.70 16.88 -7.51
N SER A 78 0.03 15.78 -7.24
CA SER A 78 -1.39 15.82 -6.85
C SER A 78 -1.76 14.79 -5.80
N ILE A 79 -2.37 15.26 -4.69
CA ILE A 79 -3.04 14.41 -3.68
C ILE A 79 -4.00 13.41 -4.35
N MET A 80 -4.60 13.79 -5.50
CA MET A 80 -5.46 12.90 -6.27
C MET A 80 -4.70 11.68 -6.81
N ASP A 81 -3.48 11.85 -7.33
CA ASP A 81 -2.69 10.76 -7.90
C ASP A 81 -2.26 9.78 -6.79
N ASP A 82 -1.89 10.29 -5.62
CA ASP A 82 -1.57 9.48 -4.43
C ASP A 82 -2.79 8.76 -3.87
N SER A 83 -3.93 9.44 -3.84
CA SER A 83 -5.19 8.84 -3.41
C SER A 83 -5.60 7.69 -4.33
N ILE A 84 -5.48 7.88 -5.65
CA ILE A 84 -5.75 6.82 -6.64
C ILE A 84 -4.77 5.68 -6.47
N ARG A 85 -3.48 5.97 -6.27
CA ARG A 85 -2.44 4.97 -6.04
C ARG A 85 -2.79 4.04 -4.87
N GLU A 86 -3.16 4.64 -3.75
CA GLU A 86 -3.48 3.88 -2.54
C GLU A 86 -4.84 3.19 -2.66
N ALA A 87 -5.83 3.81 -3.30
CA ALA A 87 -7.15 3.21 -3.53
C ALA A 87 -7.09 1.93 -4.39
N VAL A 88 -6.18 1.85 -5.36
CA VAL A 88 -5.96 0.62 -6.14
C VAL A 88 -5.62 -0.57 -5.25
N LYS A 89 -5.00 -0.35 -4.08
CA LYS A 89 -4.64 -1.44 -3.16
C LYS A 89 -5.87 -2.10 -2.51
N ILE A 90 -7.03 -1.45 -2.50
CA ILE A 90 -8.29 -2.08 -2.05
C ILE A 90 -8.56 -3.36 -2.86
N LEU A 91 -8.21 -3.36 -4.15
CA LEU A 91 -8.39 -4.52 -5.01
C LEU A 91 -7.64 -5.75 -4.48
N TYR A 92 -6.49 -5.56 -3.82
CA TYR A 92 -5.71 -6.65 -3.22
C TYR A 92 -6.43 -7.34 -2.05
N PHE A 93 -7.41 -6.68 -1.43
CA PHE A 93 -8.18 -7.21 -0.30
C PHE A 93 -9.48 -7.91 -0.73
N LEU A 94 -9.83 -7.89 -2.01
CA LEU A 94 -11.04 -8.56 -2.52
C LEU A 94 -10.80 -10.07 -2.69
N PRO A 95 -11.77 -10.93 -2.35
CA PRO A 95 -11.66 -12.37 -2.61
C PRO A 95 -11.58 -12.64 -4.12
N PHE A 96 -10.71 -13.57 -4.52
CA PHE A 96 -10.36 -13.92 -5.91
C PHE A 96 -9.70 -12.79 -6.72
N VAL A 97 -10.31 -11.60 -6.79
CA VAL A 97 -9.79 -10.41 -7.49
C VAL A 97 -8.47 -9.94 -6.90
N GLY A 98 -8.31 -10.00 -5.57
CA GLY A 98 -7.08 -9.63 -4.88
C GLY A 98 -5.89 -10.50 -5.25
N PHE A 99 -6.13 -11.80 -5.42
CA PHE A 99 -5.08 -12.71 -5.86
C PHE A 99 -4.63 -12.40 -7.29
N VAL A 100 -5.58 -12.21 -8.21
CA VAL A 100 -5.28 -11.86 -9.61
C VAL A 100 -4.56 -10.52 -9.70
N THR A 101 -5.05 -9.49 -9.01
CA THR A 101 -4.44 -8.15 -9.03
C THR A 101 -3.08 -8.12 -8.34
N GLY A 102 -2.87 -8.91 -7.29
CA GLY A 102 -1.57 -9.12 -6.67
C GLY A 102 -0.56 -9.75 -7.63
N LEU A 103 -0.95 -10.82 -8.32
CA LEU A 103 -0.12 -11.46 -9.35
C LEU A 103 0.22 -10.51 -10.51
N LEU A 104 -0.76 -9.76 -11.01
CA LEU A 104 -0.52 -8.75 -12.03
C LEU A 104 0.46 -7.68 -11.54
N SER A 105 0.33 -7.24 -10.28
CA SER A 105 1.23 -6.26 -9.70
C SER A 105 2.66 -6.78 -9.55
N LEU A 106 2.84 -8.06 -9.25
CA LEU A 106 4.16 -8.71 -9.26
C LEU A 106 4.72 -8.80 -10.67
N GLY A 107 3.90 -9.15 -11.67
CA GLY A 107 4.27 -9.16 -13.08
C GLY A 107 4.73 -7.78 -13.56
N CYS A 108 3.99 -6.71 -13.24
CA CYS A 108 4.37 -5.34 -13.53
C CYS A 108 5.74 -4.98 -12.92
N TYR A 109 6.01 -5.42 -11.69
CA TYR A 109 7.30 -5.16 -11.05
C TYR A 109 8.45 -5.85 -11.78
N LEU A 110 8.26 -7.09 -12.24
CA LEU A 110 9.29 -7.83 -12.97
C LEU A 110 9.62 -7.20 -14.33
N ILE A 111 8.62 -6.65 -15.02
CA ILE A 111 8.79 -6.05 -16.36
C ILE A 111 9.29 -4.61 -16.28
N SER A 112 8.69 -3.80 -15.41
CA SER A 112 8.85 -2.34 -15.39
C SER A 112 9.58 -1.81 -14.15
N GLY A 113 9.88 -2.66 -13.16
CA GLY A 113 10.48 -2.26 -11.88
C GLY A 113 9.55 -1.48 -10.96
N ARG A 114 8.25 -1.40 -11.29
CA ARG A 114 7.21 -0.64 -10.57
C ARG A 114 5.99 -1.52 -10.36
N PHE A 115 5.34 -1.42 -9.20
CA PHE A 115 4.12 -2.19 -8.94
C PHE A 115 2.93 -1.57 -9.68
N LEU A 116 1.84 -2.32 -9.83
CA LEU A 116 0.63 -1.87 -10.53
C LEU A 116 0.10 -0.54 -9.97
N HIS A 117 0.04 -0.43 -8.65
CA HIS A 117 -0.36 0.80 -7.99
C HIS A 117 0.60 1.96 -8.32
N ASP A 118 1.91 1.74 -8.32
CA ASP A 118 2.89 2.78 -8.66
C ASP A 118 2.74 3.29 -10.10
N VAL A 119 2.42 2.40 -11.04
CA VAL A 119 2.20 2.74 -12.46
C VAL A 119 0.95 3.61 -12.60
N ILE A 120 -0.14 3.23 -11.93
CA ILE A 120 -1.41 3.98 -11.97
C ILE A 120 -1.26 5.35 -11.28
N GLY A 121 -0.60 5.37 -10.12
CA GLY A 121 -0.36 6.58 -9.33
C GLY A 121 0.80 7.46 -9.80
N LYS A 122 1.49 7.09 -10.89
CA LYS A 122 2.69 7.79 -11.39
C LYS A 122 3.68 8.15 -10.28
N SER A 123 3.97 7.21 -9.38
CA SER A 123 4.84 7.43 -8.22
C SER A 123 6.11 6.57 -8.27
N GLU A 124 7.15 6.96 -7.56
CA GLU A 124 8.38 6.17 -7.41
C GLU A 124 8.75 5.97 -5.94
N VAL A 125 9.32 4.81 -5.62
CA VAL A 125 9.82 4.50 -4.27
C VAL A 125 11.34 4.53 -4.31
N VAL A 126 11.94 5.35 -3.46
CA VAL A 126 13.38 5.53 -3.35
C VAL A 126 13.87 5.22 -1.94
N VAL A 127 15.15 4.84 -1.84
CA VAL A 127 15.81 4.64 -0.55
C VAL A 127 16.08 6.00 0.07
N HIS A 128 15.69 6.17 1.32
CA HIS A 128 15.97 7.38 2.09
C HIS A 128 17.47 7.41 2.42
N GLY A 129 18.15 8.49 2.05
CA GLY A 129 19.58 8.70 2.28
C GLY A 129 19.85 9.32 3.64
#